data_AF-A0A5C6ULR7-F1
#
_entry.id   AF-A0A5C6ULR7-F1
#
_cell.length_a   1.000
_cell.length_b   1.000
_cell.length_c   1.000
_cell.angle_alpha   90.00
_cell.angle_beta   90.00
_cell.angle_gamma   90.00
#
_symmetry.space_group_name_H-M   'P 1'
#
loop_
_entity.id
_entity.type
_entity.pdbx_description
1 polymer ?
#
loop_
_entity_poly.entity_id
_entity_poly.type
_entity_poly.pdbx_seq_one_letter_code
_entity_poly.pdbx_strand_id
1 'polypeptide(L)'
;MGYTARDIGGDGGFVRQQMLRRVMVIANHRSRERPGPILTEVAGLRAYARQQNYPTVQCVAEALEAAISRGGRHQGILAFLDALHDAIAIDQQAAPVLGAREALLASVEIRLAG
;
A
#
# COMPACT_ATOMS: atom_id res chain seq x y z
N MET A 1 26.12 33.00 13.82
CA MET A 1 25.75 31.63 14.21
C MET A 1 24.34 31.38 13.74
N GLY A 2 24.17 30.73 12.59
CA GLY A 2 22.87 30.41 12.02
C GLY A 2 22.75 28.91 11.88
N TYR A 3 22.22 28.24 12.91
CA TYR A 3 21.79 26.85 12.76
C TYR A 3 20.30 26.88 12.44
N THR A 4 20.04 26.65 11.16
CA THR A 4 18.74 26.46 10.54
C THR A 4 17.88 25.52 11.38
N ALA A 5 16.68 25.98 11.76
CA ALA A 5 15.62 25.12 12.23
C ALA A 5 15.37 24.05 11.17
N ARG A 6 15.86 22.85 11.48
CA ARG A 6 15.82 21.69 10.61
C ARG A 6 14.37 21.27 10.50
N ASP A 7 13.93 21.20 9.26
CA ASP A 7 12.77 20.47 8.77
C ASP A 7 12.61 19.12 9.50
N ILE A 8 11.70 19.04 10.47
CA ILE A 8 11.28 17.76 11.12
C ILE A 8 9.79 17.53 10.83
N GLY A 9 9.38 17.83 9.59
CA GLY A 9 8.01 17.62 9.13
C GLY A 9 7.89 17.17 7.67
N GLY A 10 8.95 17.25 6.86
CA GLY A 10 8.88 16.98 5.42
C GLY A 10 8.96 15.51 5.00
N ASP A 11 9.63 14.65 5.76
CA ASP A 11 10.01 13.32 5.28
C ASP A 11 8.83 12.32 5.28
N GLY A 12 8.11 12.21 6.40
CA GLY A 12 6.95 11.30 6.52
C GLY A 12 5.77 11.69 5.61
N GLY A 13 5.57 12.98 5.37
CA GLY A 13 4.55 13.49 4.45
C GLY A 13 4.89 13.21 2.99
N PHE A 14 6.17 13.36 2.62
CA PHE A 14 6.65 13.06 1.27
C PHE A 14 6.58 11.57 0.94
N VAL A 15 7.01 10.71 1.87
CA VAL A 15 6.94 9.25 1.72
C VAL A 15 5.49 8.79 1.52
N ARG A 16 4.55 9.33 2.31
CA ARG A 16 3.10 9.07 2.17
C ARG A 16 2.59 9.46 0.79
N GLN A 17 2.86 10.69 0.35
CA GLN A 17 2.41 11.17 -0.95
C GLN A 17 2.98 10.34 -2.09
N GLN A 18 4.22 9.88 -1.96
CA GLN A 18 4.85 8.99 -2.93
C GLN A 18 4.20 7.61 -2.97
N MET A 19 3.83 7.04 -1.82
CA MET A 19 3.05 5.79 -1.75
C MET A 19 1.66 5.94 -2.38
N LEU A 20 0.92 7.00 -2.02
CA LEU A 20 -0.40 7.28 -2.59
C LEU A 20 -0.36 7.46 -4.11
N ARG A 21 0.67 8.16 -4.61
CA ARG A 21 0.89 8.32 -6.05
C ARG A 21 1.06 6.98 -6.75
N ARG A 22 1.79 6.04 -6.15
CA ARG A 22 1.98 4.69 -6.69
C ARG A 22 0.69 3.86 -6.64
N VAL A 23 -0.09 3.97 -5.57
CA VAL A 23 -1.42 3.36 -5.47
C VAL A 23 -2.33 3.84 -6.61
N MET A 24 -2.31 5.15 -6.95
CA MET A 24 -3.06 5.66 -8.10
C MET A 24 -2.56 5.13 -9.45
N VAL A 25 -1.25 4.96 -9.63
CA VAL A 25 -0.69 4.38 -10.85
C VAL A 25 -1.15 2.93 -11.03
N ILE A 26 -1.13 2.13 -9.96
CA ILE A 26 -1.65 0.76 -9.93
C ILE A 26 -3.14 0.74 -10.31
N ALA A 27 -3.94 1.65 -9.74
CA ALA A 27 -5.36 1.80 -10.05
C ALA A 27 -5.61 2.16 -11.52
N ASN A 28 -4.75 2.98 -12.13
CA ASN A 28 -4.86 3.37 -13.54
C ASN A 28 -4.48 2.23 -14.50
N HIS A 29 -3.49 1.40 -14.14
CA HIS A 29 -3.12 0.22 -14.92
C HIS A 29 -4.21 -0.87 -14.91
N ARG A 30 -4.96 -1.01 -13.79
CA ARG A 30 -6.13 -1.88 -13.69
C ARG A 30 -7.20 -1.58 -14.74
N SER A 31 -7.47 -0.31 -15.01
CA SER A 31 -8.45 0.11 -16.03
C SER A 31 -8.02 -0.25 -17.46
N ARG A 32 -6.75 -0.63 -17.66
CA ARG A 32 -6.19 -1.01 -18.96
C ARG A 32 -6.01 -2.53 -19.12
N GLU A 33 -6.48 -3.34 -18.17
CA GLU A 33 -6.51 -4.82 -18.21
C GLU A 33 -5.16 -5.51 -18.47
N ARG A 34 -4.04 -4.86 -18.11
CA ARG A 34 -2.71 -5.45 -18.28
C ARG A 34 -2.16 -5.91 -16.93
N PRO A 35 -2.17 -7.22 -16.61
CA PRO A 35 -1.71 -7.72 -15.31
C PRO A 35 -0.21 -7.53 -15.07
N GLY A 36 0.61 -7.58 -16.14
CA GLY A 36 2.06 -7.38 -16.07
C GLY A 36 2.50 -6.05 -15.42
N PRO A 37 2.08 -4.88 -15.93
CA PRO A 37 2.45 -3.59 -15.34
C PRO A 37 1.90 -3.39 -13.92
N ILE A 38 0.75 -3.98 -13.59
CA ILE A 38 0.20 -3.93 -12.22
C ILE A 38 1.13 -4.67 -11.25
N LEU A 39 1.59 -5.87 -11.61
CA LEU A 39 2.55 -6.65 -10.80
C LEU A 39 3.88 -5.91 -10.61
N THR A 40 4.40 -5.27 -11.66
CA THR A 40 5.64 -4.49 -11.57
C THR A 40 5.51 -3.32 -10.60
N GLU A 41 4.40 -2.58 -10.65
CA GLU A 41 4.15 -1.44 -9.76
C GLU A 41 3.92 -1.89 -8.30
N VAL A 42 3.21 -2.99 -8.09
CA VAL A 42 3.00 -3.59 -6.75
C VAL A 42 4.33 -4.08 -6.16
N ALA A 43 5.16 -4.76 -6.94
CA ALA A 43 6.50 -5.18 -6.52
C ALA A 43 7.38 -3.96 -6.15
N GLY A 44 7.28 -2.89 -6.95
CA GLY A 44 7.94 -1.62 -6.66
C GLY A 44 7.47 -1.00 -5.34
N LEU A 45 6.16 -0.97 -5.10
CA LEU A 45 5.55 -0.47 -3.86
C LEU A 45 6.02 -1.28 -2.64
N ARG A 46 6.05 -2.61 -2.75
CA ARG A 46 6.55 -3.51 -1.70
C ARG A 46 8.01 -3.23 -1.35
N ALA A 47 8.88 -3.11 -2.36
CA ALA A 47 10.29 -2.79 -2.16
C ALA A 47 10.47 -1.42 -1.49
N TYR A 48 9.67 -0.42 -1.89
CA TYR A 48 9.70 0.91 -1.32
C TYR A 48 9.20 0.93 0.13
N ALA A 49 8.09 0.25 0.44
CA ALA A 49 7.57 0.12 1.80
C ALA A 49 8.57 -0.54 2.74
N ARG A 50 9.28 -1.58 2.27
CA ARG A 50 10.35 -2.23 3.02
C ARG A 50 11.52 -1.28 3.32
N GLN A 51 11.94 -0.48 2.34
CA GLN A 51 13.02 0.51 2.54
C GLN A 51 12.65 1.59 3.55
N GLN A 52 11.37 1.97 3.61
CA GLN A 52 10.86 3.03 4.47
C GLN A 52 10.34 2.53 5.82
N ASN A 53 10.44 1.24 6.13
CA ASN A 53 9.91 0.60 7.35
C ASN A 53 8.38 0.73 7.53
N TYR A 54 7.60 0.49 6.45
CA TYR A 54 6.14 0.42 6.48
C TYR A 54 5.67 -1.04 6.40
N PRO A 55 5.64 -1.78 7.53
CA PRO A 55 5.40 -3.23 7.55
C PRO A 55 3.97 -3.60 7.16
N THR A 56 2.98 -2.75 7.47
CA THR A 56 1.57 -3.01 7.12
C THR A 56 1.39 -2.87 5.62
N VAL A 57 1.93 -1.80 5.03
CA VAL A 57 1.90 -1.59 3.56
C VAL A 57 2.63 -2.71 2.83
N GLN A 58 3.80 -3.15 3.34
CA GLN A 58 4.53 -4.27 2.75
C GLN A 58 3.69 -5.57 2.72
N CYS A 59 3.02 -5.90 3.84
CA CYS A 59 2.21 -7.11 3.93
C CYS A 59 1.01 -7.09 2.96
N VAL A 60 0.32 -5.95 2.84
CA VAL A 60 -0.82 -5.81 1.95
C VAL A 60 -0.38 -5.86 0.49
N ALA A 61 0.76 -5.23 0.15
CA ALA A 61 1.32 -5.29 -1.20
C ALA A 61 1.71 -6.72 -1.59
N GLU A 62 2.27 -7.51 -0.66
CA GLU A 62 2.60 -8.92 -0.89
C GLU A 62 1.34 -9.78 -1.10
N ALA A 63 0.29 -9.55 -0.32
CA ALA A 63 -1.00 -10.22 -0.50
C ALA A 63 -1.66 -9.86 -1.85
N LEU A 64 -1.55 -8.60 -2.29
CA LEU A 64 -2.03 -8.14 -3.59
C LEU A 64 -1.23 -8.78 -4.75
N GLU A 65 0.09 -8.85 -4.64
CA GLU A 65 0.96 -9.51 -5.64
C GLU A 65 0.58 -10.99 -5.81
N ALA A 66 0.36 -11.70 -4.70
CA ALA A 66 -0.09 -13.08 -4.70
C ALA A 66 -1.50 -13.24 -5.30
N ALA A 67 -2.43 -12.33 -4.98
CA ALA A 67 -3.79 -12.35 -5.50
C ALA A 67 -3.83 -12.12 -7.03
N ILE A 68 -3.06 -11.14 -7.54
CA ILE A 68 -2.97 -10.88 -8.98
C ILE A 68 -2.31 -12.07 -9.70
N SER A 69 -1.25 -12.64 -9.14
CA SER A 69 -0.53 -13.79 -9.71
C SER A 69 -1.41 -15.05 -9.79
N ARG A 70 -2.43 -15.17 -8.94
CA ARG A 70 -3.44 -16.25 -8.96
C ARG A 70 -4.63 -15.96 -9.91
N GLY A 71 -4.61 -14.86 -10.65
CA GLY A 71 -5.71 -14.48 -11.55
C GLY A 71 -6.86 -13.75 -10.84
N GLY A 72 -6.58 -13.03 -9.75
CA GLY A 72 -7.57 -12.30 -8.97
C GLY A 72 -8.44 -11.35 -9.80
N ARG A 73 -9.74 -11.32 -9.50
CA ARG A 73 -10.73 -10.49 -10.21
C ARG A 73 -10.55 -9.00 -9.90
N HIS A 74 -11.00 -8.16 -10.83
CA HIS A 74 -10.97 -6.69 -10.71
C HIS A 74 -11.50 -6.16 -9.37
N GLN A 75 -12.52 -6.78 -8.76
CA GLN A 75 -13.08 -6.33 -7.49
C GLN A 75 -12.12 -6.55 -6.31
N GLY A 76 -11.39 -7.66 -6.28
CA GLY A 76 -10.38 -7.94 -5.26
C GLY A 76 -9.25 -6.90 -5.27
N ILE A 77 -8.85 -6.46 -6.47
CA ILE A 77 -7.81 -5.43 -6.62
C ILE A 77 -8.23 -4.10 -5.98
N LEU A 78 -9.52 -3.70 -6.07
CA LEU A 78 -10.00 -2.48 -5.40
C LEU A 78 -9.95 -2.61 -3.88
N ALA A 79 -10.40 -3.74 -3.35
CA ALA A 79 -10.35 -3.99 -1.90
C ALA A 79 -8.91 -3.90 -1.37
N PHE A 80 -7.93 -4.43 -2.11
CA PHE A 80 -6.52 -4.29 -1.77
C PHE A 80 -5.98 -2.85 -1.91
N LEU A 81 -6.49 -2.06 -2.86
CA LEU A 81 -6.08 -0.65 -3.01
C LEU A 81 -6.62 0.22 -1.86
N ASP A 82 -7.88 0.01 -1.44
CA ASP A 82 -8.44 0.64 -0.24
C ASP A 82 -7.64 0.23 1.00
N ALA A 83 -7.33 -1.06 1.13
CA ALA A 83 -6.50 -1.57 2.21
C ALA A 83 -5.07 -1.02 2.20
N LEU A 84 -4.47 -0.77 1.03
CA LEU A 84 -3.18 -0.08 0.94
C LEU A 84 -3.26 1.37 1.42
N HIS A 85 -4.35 2.07 1.10
CA HIS A 85 -4.57 3.44 1.58
C HIS A 85 -4.69 3.49 3.12
N ASP A 86 -5.48 2.57 3.70
CA ASP A 86 -5.64 2.46 5.15
C ASP A 86 -4.34 1.99 5.83
N ALA A 87 -3.60 1.05 5.23
CA ALA A 87 -2.31 0.60 5.74
C ALA A 87 -1.27 1.73 5.83
N ILE A 88 -1.25 2.65 4.85
CA ILE A 88 -0.39 3.84 4.89
C ILE A 88 -0.77 4.73 6.08
N ALA A 89 -2.06 4.89 6.37
CA ALA A 89 -2.51 5.68 7.52
C ALA A 89 -2.15 5.01 8.86
N ILE A 90 -2.29 3.69 8.95
CA ILE A 90 -1.96 2.91 10.16
C ILE A 90 -0.46 2.98 10.49
N ASP A 91 0.41 2.75 9.50
CA ASP A 91 1.88 2.78 9.70
C ASP A 91 2.36 4.19 10.10
N GLN A 92 1.68 5.26 9.67
CA GLN A 92 2.01 6.63 10.09
C GLN A 92 1.56 6.97 11.51
N GLN A 93 0.52 6.33 12.04
CA GLN A 93 -0.09 6.73 13.31
C GLN A 93 0.60 6.14 14.55
N ALA A 94 1.68 5.34 14.38
CA ALA A 94 2.36 4.63 15.48
C ALA A 94 1.39 3.88 16.43
N ALA A 95 0.20 3.54 15.93
CA ALA A 95 -0.86 2.85 16.64
C ALA A 95 -0.53 1.35 16.77
N PRO A 96 -1.13 0.59 17.70
CA PRO A 96 -0.84 -0.83 17.88
C PRO A 96 -1.10 -1.62 16.58
N VAL A 97 -0.01 -1.84 15.84
CA VAL A 97 0.03 -2.29 14.43
C VAL A 97 -0.60 -3.68 14.22
N LEU A 98 -0.63 -4.51 15.26
CA LEU A 98 -1.05 -5.90 15.14
C LEU A 98 -2.56 -6.05 14.86
N GLY A 99 -3.41 -5.45 15.70
CA GLY A 99 -4.86 -5.60 15.58
C GLY A 99 -5.44 -4.87 14.36
N ALA A 100 -4.87 -3.72 13.99
CA ALA A 100 -5.29 -2.97 12.81
C ALA A 100 -4.92 -3.69 11.50
N ARG A 101 -3.74 -4.34 11.46
CA ARG A 101 -3.30 -5.15 10.31
C ARG A 101 -4.20 -6.37 10.10
N GLU A 102 -4.53 -7.10 11.16
CA GLU A 102 -5.39 -8.29 11.07
C GLU A 102 -6.82 -7.91 10.64
N ALA A 103 -7.38 -6.83 11.21
CA ALA A 103 -8.69 -6.34 10.82
C ALA A 103 -8.75 -5.89 9.34
N LEU A 104 -7.67 -5.26 8.86
CA LEU A 104 -7.55 -4.83 7.48
C LEU A 104 -7.48 -6.01 6.51
N LEU A 105 -6.65 -7.02 6.81
CA LEU A 105 -6.57 -8.25 6.02
C LEU A 105 -7.91 -9.00 6.01
N ALA A 106 -8.56 -9.15 7.16
CA ALA A 106 -9.88 -9.76 7.26
C ALA A 106 -10.93 -9.00 6.44
N SER A 107 -10.89 -7.65 6.43
CA SER A 107 -11.79 -6.83 5.62
C SER A 107 -11.58 -7.04 4.12
N VAL A 108 -10.34 -7.25 3.68
CA VAL A 108 -10.01 -7.58 2.30
C VAL A 108 -10.52 -8.97 1.93
N GLU A 109 -10.30 -9.97 2.78
CA GLU A 109 -10.79 -11.34 2.57
C GLU A 109 -12.31 -11.40 2.44
N ILE A 110 -13.04 -10.68 3.30
CA ILE A 110 -14.51 -10.58 3.23
C ILE A 110 -14.96 -10.01 1.88
N ARG A 111 -14.27 -8.98 1.36
CA ARG A 111 -14.59 -8.37 0.06
C ARG A 111 -14.16 -9.22 -1.15
N LEU A 112 -13.18 -10.11 -0.98
CA LEU A 112 -12.77 -11.08 -1.99
C LEU A 112 -13.70 -12.30 -2.05
N ALA A 113 -14.37 -12.63 -0.95
CA ALA A 113 -15.33 -13.73 -0.86
C ALA A 113 -16.76 -13.37 -1.32
N GLY A 114 -17.03 -12.07 -1.54
CA GLY A 114 -18.30 -11.54 -2.03
C GLY A 114 -18.50 -11.61 -3.54
#